data_AF-A0A9D6YM41-F1
#
_entry.id   AF-A0A9D6YM41-F1
#
_cell.length_a   1.000
_cell.length_b   1.000
_cell.length_c   1.000
_cell.angle_alpha   90.00
_cell.angle_beta   90.00
_cell.angle_gamma   90.00
#
_symmetry.space_group_name_H-M   'P 1'
#
loop_
_entity.id
_entity.type
_entity.pdbx_description
1 polymer ?
#
loop_
_entity_poly.entity_id
_entity_poly.type
_entity_poly.pdbx_seq_one_letter_code
_entity_poly.pdbx_strand_id
1 'polypeptide(L)' 'MLENINYNLMQTIAIISQSLYRYDTYIRDAAGCTSCQEMWVKFKEQREKELSMLLKELKGHVEAGKLSLG' A
#
# COMPACT_ATOMS: atom_id res chain seq x y z
N MET A 1 5.62 -20.87 10.04
CA MET A 1 4.98 -19.59 10.41
C MET A 1 3.50 -19.78 10.23
N LEU A 2 2.68 -19.44 11.22
CA LEU A 2 1.22 -19.52 11.10
C LEU A 2 0.78 -18.46 10.10
N GLU A 3 0.65 -18.85 8.83
CA GLU A 3 0.30 -17.97 7.71
C GLU A 3 -1.17 -17.58 7.80
N ASN A 4 -1.49 -16.62 8.67
CA ASN A 4 -2.78 -15.98 8.59
C ASN A 4 -2.76 -15.04 7.37
N ILE A 5 -3.24 -15.57 6.24
CA ILE A 5 -3.35 -14.87 4.96
C ILE A 5 -4.05 -13.52 5.14
N ASN A 6 -5.10 -13.45 5.97
CA ASN A 6 -5.82 -12.20 6.26
C ASN A 6 -4.96 -11.22 7.04
N TYR A 7 -4.22 -11.69 8.04
CA TYR A 7 -3.28 -10.86 8.79
C TYR A 7 -2.20 -10.28 7.89
N ASN A 8 -1.56 -11.12 7.05
CA ASN A 8 -0.53 -10.66 6.12
C ASN A 8 -1.06 -9.61 5.15
N LEU A 9 -2.28 -9.82 4.64
CA LEU A 9 -2.96 -8.88 3.75
C LEU A 9 -3.24 -7.54 4.44
N MET A 10 -3.85 -7.57 5.63
CA MET A 10 -4.15 -6.38 6.43
C MET A 10 -2.89 -5.63 6.88
N GLN A 11 -1.85 -6.37 7.32
CA GLN A 11 -0.57 -5.78 7.71
C GLN A 11 0.08 -5.08 6.52
N THR A 12 0.05 -5.70 5.33
CA THR A 12 0.61 -5.09 4.12
C THR A 12 -0.17 -3.85 3.70
N ILE A 13 -1.51 -3.89 3.76
CA ILE A 13 -2.37 -2.72 3.53
C ILE A 13 -1.97 -1.58 4.47
N ALA A 14 -1.84 -1.86 5.78
CA ALA A 14 -1.46 -0.84 6.75
C ALA A 14 -0.09 -0.21 6.46
N ILE A 15 0.91 -1.03 6.11
CA ILE A 15 2.26 -0.56 5.74
C ILE A 15 2.19 0.34 4.50
N ILE A 16 1.47 -0.08 3.46
CA ILE A 16 1.36 0.71 2.22
C ILE A 16 0.62 2.02 2.46
N SER A 17 -0.50 1.99 3.19
CA SER A 17 -1.24 3.22 3.53
C SER A 17 -0.39 4.21 4.33
N GLN A 18 0.42 3.72 5.27
CA GLN A 18 1.38 4.57 6.00
C GLN A 18 2.48 5.12 5.08
N SER A 19 2.95 4.33 4.11
CA SER A 19 3.97 4.79 3.16
C SER A 19 3.43 5.89 2.24
N LEU A 20 2.18 5.77 1.77
CA LEU A 20 1.52 6.73 0.87
C LEU A 20 1.49 8.14 1.45
N TYR A 21 1.21 8.27 2.75
CA TYR A 21 1.22 9.56 3.45
C TYR A 21 2.57 10.29 3.38
N ARG A 22 3.68 9.56 3.26
CA ARG A 22 5.03 10.15 3.24
C ARG A 22 5.47 10.65 1.86
N TYR A 23 4.90 10.11 0.78
CA TYR A 23 5.34 10.44 -0.58
C TYR A 23 5.16 11.92 -0.92
N ASP A 24 4.11 12.57 -0.43
CA ASP A 24 3.92 14.01 -0.65
C ASP A 24 5.05 14.85 -0.02
N THR A 25 5.57 14.39 1.12
CA THR A 25 6.75 14.99 1.74
C THR A 25 8.00 14.71 0.92
N TYR A 26 8.22 13.47 0.45
CA TYR A 26 9.38 13.15 -0.40
C TYR A 26 9.42 13.93 -1.72
N ILE A 27 8.27 14.13 -2.36
CA ILE A 27 8.15 14.91 -3.61
C ILE A 27 8.48 16.38 -3.34
N ARG A 28 7.99 16.94 -2.22
CA ARG A 28 8.28 18.33 -1.82
C ARG A 28 9.74 18.52 -1.47
N ASP A 29 10.32 17.62 -0.68
CA ASP A 29 11.71 17.70 -0.24
C ASP A 29 12.70 17.53 -1.41
N ALA A 30 12.26 16.89 -2.50
CA ALA A 30 13.00 16.76 -3.75
C ALA A 30 12.89 17.97 -4.71
N ALA A 31 12.33 19.11 -4.30
CA ALA A 31 12.08 20.28 -5.18
C ALA A 31 13.31 20.79 -5.97
N GLY A 32 14.53 20.55 -5.49
CA GLY A 32 15.76 20.90 -6.20
C GLY A 32 16.21 19.93 -7.29
N CYS A 33 15.48 18.82 -7.51
CA CYS A 33 15.88 17.77 -8.45
C CYS A 33 14.65 17.14 -9.13
N THR A 34 14.39 17.55 -10.38
CA THR A 34 13.24 17.08 -11.17
C THR A 34 13.20 15.56 -11.31
N SER A 35 14.34 14.91 -11.56
CA SER A 35 14.38 13.45 -11.72
C SER A 35 14.02 12.72 -10.41
N CYS A 36 14.41 13.26 -9.25
CA CYS A 36 13.99 12.72 -7.96
C CYS A 36 12.48 12.89 -7.74
N GLN A 37 11.91 14.05 -8.08
CA GLN A 37 10.46 14.26 -7.96
C GLN A 37 9.68 13.29 -8.83
N GLU A 38 10.06 13.14 -10.10
CA GLU A 38 9.42 12.19 -11.01
C GLU A 38 9.50 10.75 -10.51
N MET A 39 10.65 10.35 -9.94
CA MET A 39 10.83 9.04 -9.33
C MET A 39 9.87 8.84 -8.15
N TRP A 40 9.76 9.82 -7.24
CA TRP A 40 8.86 9.72 -6.10
C TRP A 40 7.39 9.69 -6.50
N VAL A 41 7.00 10.46 -7.53
CA VAL A 41 5.66 10.39 -8.11
C VAL A 41 5.37 8.98 -8.64
N LYS A 42 6.28 8.39 -9.43
CA LYS A 42 6.11 7.02 -9.95
C LYS A 42 5.97 5.99 -8.84
N PHE A 43 6.76 6.12 -7.77
CA PHE A 43 6.66 5.23 -6.62
C PHE A 43 5.34 5.40 -5.85
N LYS A 44 4.83 6.63 -5.71
CA LYS A 44 3.52 6.88 -5.11
C LYS A 44 2.42 6.19 -5.92
N GLU A 45 2.39 6.40 -7.24
CA GLU A 45 1.42 5.77 -8.14
C GLU A 45 1.48 4.23 -8.07
N GLN A 46 2.69 3.67 -7.99
CA GLN A 46 2.87 2.23 -7.84
C GLN A 46 2.28 1.71 -6.52
N ARG A 47 2.49 2.42 -5.40
CA ARG A 47 1.90 2.08 -4.10
C ARG A 47 0.38 2.19 -4.08
N GLU A 48 -0.19 3.17 -4.78
CA GLU A 48 -1.65 3.29 -4.93
C GLU A 48 -2.24 2.10 -5.69
N LYS A 49 -1.56 1.65 -6.76
CA LYS A 49 -1.96 0.43 -7.50
C LYS A 49 -1.89 -0.82 -6.62
N GLU A 50 -0.81 -0.99 -5.86
CA GLU A 50 -0.67 -2.09 -4.91
C GLU A 50 -1.76 -2.09 -3.85
N LEU A 51 -2.03 -0.92 -3.25
CA LEU A 51 -3.09 -0.78 -2.26
C LEU A 51 -4.46 -1.17 -2.83
N SER A 52 -4.76 -0.73 -4.06
CA SER A 52 -6.01 -1.07 -4.74
C SER A 52 -6.17 -2.59 -4.95
N MET A 53 -5.09 -3.27 -5.37
CA MET A 53 -5.10 -4.74 -5.53
C MET A 53 -5.34 -5.46 -4.19
N LEU A 54 -4.68 -5.03 -3.12
CA LEU A 54 -4.82 -5.65 -1.80
C LEU A 54 -6.20 -5.42 -1.20
N LEU A 55 -6.76 -4.21 -1.34
CA LEU A 55 -8.12 -3.89 -0.89
C LEU A 55 -9.18 -4.71 -1.64
N LYS A 56 -8.97 -4.94 -2.95
CA LYS A 56 -9.84 -5.80 -3.75
C LYS A 56 -9.83 -7.23 -3.22
N GLU A 57 -8.65 -7.78 -2.92
CA GLU A 57 -8.53 -9.15 -2.38
C GLU A 57 -9.18 -9.25 -0.99
N LEU A 58 -8.92 -8.26 -0.11
CA LEU A 58 -9.49 -8.23 1.24
C LEU A 58 -11.02 -8.18 1.17
N LYS A 59 -11.57 -7.36 0.27
CA LYS A 59 -13.02 -7.32 0.01
C LYS A 59 -13.55 -8.69 -0.42
N GLY A 60 -12.85 -9.39 -1.31
CA GLY A 60 -13.19 -10.75 -1.72
C GLY A 60 -13.20 -11.74 -0.55
N HIS A 61 -12.25 -11.64 0.38
CA HIS A 61 -12.24 -12.46 1.59
C HIS A 61 -13.44 -12.17 2.52
N VAL A 62 -13.82 -10.90 2.67
CA VAL A 62 -14.99 -10.49 3.46
C VAL A 62 -16.28 -11.04 2.83
N GLU A 63 -16.48 -10.83 1.53
CA GLU A 63 -17.68 -11.26 0.81
C GLU A 63 -17.83 -12.79 0.78
N ALA A 64 -16.70 -13.52 0.74
CA ALA A 64 -16.69 -14.98 0.78
C ALA A 64 -16.79 -15.58 2.19
N GLY A 65 -16.88 -14.75 3.25
CA GLY A 65 -16.87 -15.22 4.64
C GLY A 65 -15.55 -15.89 5.06
N LYS A 66 -14.44 -15.59 4.37
CA LYS A 66 -13.10 -16.16 4.58
C LYS A 66 -12.22 -15.29 5.49
N LEU A 67 -12.75 -14.19 5.99
CA LEU A 67 -12.06 -13.34 6.95
C LEU A 67 -12.03 -14.04 8.32
N SER A 68 -10.91 -14.69 8.60
CA SER A 68 -10.58 -15.27 9.90
C SER A 68 -9.29 -14.64 10.40
N LEU A 69 -9.31 -14.11 11.63
CA LEU A 69 -8.15 -13.47 12.25
C LEU A 69 -7.32 -14.43 13.13
N GLY A 70 -7.71 -15.71 13.17
CA GLY A 70 -7.06 -16.72 14.01
C GLY A 70 -7.46 -16.58 15.46
#